data_AF-A0B8E8-F1
#
_entry.id   AF-A0B8E8-F1
#
_cell.length_a   1.000
_cell.length_b   1.000
_cell.length_c   1.000
_cell.angle_alpha   90.00
_cell.angle_beta   90.00
_cell.angle_gamma   90.00
#
_symmetry.space_group_name_H-M   'P 1'
#
loop_
_entity.id
_entity.type
_entity.pdbx_description
1 polymer ?
#
loop_
_entity_poly.entity_id
_entity_poly.type
_entity_poly.pdbx_seq_one_letter_code
_entity_poly.pdbx_strand_id
1 'polypeptide(L)'
;MTIIPTTGAQEDAKAYLLTPEHTSSDRMAEIAPHRHCVVCGNAIGSEESFCDELCESRFRSAQRKQQILFAAFIILMALILFLPSIIKMSG
;
A
#
# COMPACT_ATOMS: atom_id res chain seq x y z
N MET A 1 41.20 5.87 59.92
CA MET A 1 40.21 5.16 59.09
C MET A 1 40.78 5.13 57.67
N THR A 2 41.57 4.08 57.41
CA THR A 2 41.34 3.00 56.43
C THR A 2 41.81 3.36 55.02
N ILE A 3 43.06 3.04 54.66
CA ILE A 3 43.58 1.93 53.82
C ILE A 3 43.00 1.77 52.39
N ILE A 4 43.96 1.77 51.44
CA ILE A 4 44.12 0.99 50.19
C ILE A 4 43.54 1.56 48.86
N PRO A 5 44.36 1.58 47.78
CA PRO A 5 43.97 1.94 46.41
C PRO A 5 43.32 0.77 45.67
N THR A 6 42.39 1.04 44.75
CA THR A 6 41.78 0.02 43.88
C THR A 6 42.05 0.32 42.42
N THR A 7 42.92 -0.50 41.84
CA THR A 7 42.91 -0.89 40.44
C THR A 7 41.54 -1.50 40.08
N GLY A 8 41.00 -1.14 38.93
CA GLY A 8 39.86 -1.80 38.28
C GLY A 8 39.46 -0.94 37.09
N ALA A 9 39.62 -1.42 35.85
CA ALA A 9 38.53 -2.13 35.15
C ALA A 9 37.34 -1.17 35.00
N GLN A 10 36.85 -0.77 33.83
CA GLN A 10 36.63 -1.49 32.59
C GLN A 10 35.74 -0.56 31.77
N GLU A 11 36.15 -0.20 30.56
CA GLU A 11 35.28 -0.10 29.37
C GLU A 11 33.86 0.50 29.52
N ASP A 12 33.72 1.81 29.51
CA ASP A 12 32.39 2.45 29.42
C ASP A 12 32.29 3.56 28.35
N ALA A 13 33.25 3.61 27.42
CA ALA A 13 33.20 4.47 26.23
C ALA A 13 32.46 3.82 25.02
N LYS A 14 31.44 3.00 25.26
CA LYS A 14 30.61 2.38 24.19
C LYS A 14 29.11 2.62 24.34
N ALA A 15 28.70 3.75 24.93
CA ALA A 15 27.29 4.06 25.18
C ALA A 15 26.75 5.27 24.40
N TYR A 16 27.40 5.73 23.32
CA TYR A 16 26.82 6.73 22.41
C TYR A 16 26.54 6.12 21.03
N LEU A 17 25.42 5.39 20.97
CA LEU A 17 24.38 5.51 19.95
C LEU A 17 24.81 6.16 18.62
N LEU A 18 25.36 5.33 17.74
CA LEU A 18 25.13 5.49 16.30
C LEU A 18 24.44 4.20 15.86
N THR A 19 23.11 4.20 15.93
CA THR A 19 22.29 3.23 15.20
C THR A 19 22.36 3.61 13.72
N PRO A 20 22.97 2.79 12.84
CA PRO A 20 22.72 2.94 11.43
C PRO A 20 21.30 2.43 11.17
N GLU A 21 20.49 3.35 10.66
CA GLU A 21 19.14 3.11 10.17
C GLU A 21 19.15 2.01 9.09
N HIS A 22 18.09 1.19 9.08
CA HIS A 22 17.71 0.31 8.00
C HIS A 22 18.75 -0.75 7.57
N THR A 23 18.89 -1.82 8.38
CA THR A 23 19.31 -3.12 7.83
C THR A 23 18.17 -3.69 6.99
N SER A 24 18.12 -3.31 5.71
CA SER A 24 17.51 -4.13 4.67
C SER A 24 18.22 -5.48 4.67
N SER A 25 17.64 -6.43 5.40
CA SER A 25 18.16 -7.78 5.53
C SER A 25 18.03 -8.51 4.20
N ASP A 26 19.08 -8.47 3.39
CA ASP A 26 19.44 -9.48 2.39
C ASP A 26 19.74 -10.81 3.10
N ARG A 27 18.68 -11.41 3.63
CA ARG A 27 18.58 -12.85 3.89
C ARG A 27 17.33 -13.29 3.19
N MET A 28 17.50 -14.20 2.24
CA MET A 28 16.44 -14.92 1.55
C MET A 28 15.68 -15.82 2.54
N ALA A 29 15.11 -15.25 3.60
CA ALA A 29 13.96 -15.82 4.24
C ALA A 29 12.85 -15.67 3.20
N GLU A 30 12.32 -16.78 2.74
CA GLU A 30 11.09 -16.81 1.94
C GLU A 30 9.96 -16.27 2.82
N ILE A 31 9.90 -14.94 2.93
CA ILE A 31 8.81 -14.24 3.61
C ILE A 31 7.63 -14.49 2.69
N ALA A 32 6.81 -15.47 3.07
CA ALA A 32 5.61 -15.81 2.32
C ALA A 32 4.87 -14.51 1.97
N PRO A 33 4.58 -14.28 0.67
CA PRO A 33 3.94 -13.04 0.24
C PRO A 33 2.54 -12.98 0.84
N HIS A 34 2.41 -12.25 1.95
CA HIS A 34 1.13 -11.95 2.56
C HIS A 34 0.52 -10.76 1.83
N ARG A 35 -0.70 -10.93 1.31
CA ARG A 35 -1.48 -9.83 0.76
C ARG A 35 -2.40 -9.28 1.85
N HIS A 36 -2.77 -8.01 1.72
CA HIS A 36 -3.77 -7.39 2.59
C HIS A 36 -5.05 -7.17 1.78
N CYS A 37 -6.21 -7.37 2.40
CA CYS A 37 -7.51 -7.08 1.78
C CYS A 37 -7.57 -5.61 1.36
N VAL A 38 -7.96 -5.35 0.12
CA VAL A 38 -8.01 -3.98 -0.46
C VAL A 38 -9.04 -3.09 0.24
N VAL A 39 -10.01 -3.67 0.96
CA VAL A 39 -11.12 -2.94 1.59
C VAL A 39 -10.87 -2.68 3.09
N CYS A 40 -10.35 -3.65 3.85
CA CYS A 40 -10.20 -3.56 5.30
C CYS A 40 -8.75 -3.69 5.81
N GLY A 41 -7.81 -4.10 4.96
CA GLY A 41 -6.41 -4.29 5.33
C GLY A 41 -6.12 -5.56 6.13
N ASN A 42 -7.04 -6.52 6.24
CA ASN A 42 -6.78 -7.80 6.90
C ASN A 42 -5.78 -8.64 6.10
N ALA A 43 -4.84 -9.31 6.77
CA ALA A 43 -3.89 -10.21 6.12
C ALA A 43 -4.61 -11.45 5.56
N ILE A 44 -4.42 -11.72 4.26
CA ILE A 44 -5.03 -12.82 3.51
C ILE A 44 -3.95 -13.62 2.78
N GLY A 45 -4.25 -14.88 2.48
CA GLY A 45 -3.38 -15.76 1.70
C GLY A 45 -3.07 -15.19 0.31
N SER A 46 -1.97 -15.64 -0.32
CA SER A 46 -1.46 -15.09 -1.58
C SER A 46 -2.45 -15.11 -2.75
N GLU A 47 -3.42 -16.01 -2.72
CA GLU A 47 -4.36 -16.28 -3.82
C GLU A 47 -5.64 -15.43 -3.76
N GLU A 48 -5.90 -14.75 -2.64
CA GLU A 48 -7.15 -14.03 -2.40
C GLU A 48 -6.91 -12.51 -2.38
N SER A 49 -7.86 -11.71 -2.89
CA SER A 49 -7.81 -10.23 -2.83
C SER A 49 -8.73 -9.61 -1.78
N PHE A 50 -9.64 -10.41 -1.22
CA PHE A 50 -10.63 -10.00 -0.23
C PHE A 50 -10.63 -11.00 0.93
N CYS A 51 -10.89 -10.52 2.15
CA CYS A 51 -10.95 -11.38 3.34
C CYS A 51 -12.30 -12.09 3.53
N ASP A 52 -13.36 -11.60 2.89
CA ASP A 52 -14.71 -12.12 3.03
C ASP A 52 -15.65 -11.56 1.94
N GLU A 53 -16.82 -12.19 1.76
CA GLU A 53 -17.89 -11.81 0.83
C GLU A 53 -18.40 -10.37 1.07
N LEU A 54 -18.34 -9.91 2.33
CA LEU A 54 -18.69 -8.55 2.68
C LEU A 54 -17.76 -7.52 2.03
N CYS A 55 -16.45 -7.79 2.00
CA CYS A 55 -15.48 -6.90 1.37
C CYS A 55 -15.60 -6.94 -0.16
N GLU A 56 -15.85 -8.12 -0.74
CA GLU A 56 -16.09 -8.25 -2.17
C GLU A 56 -17.31 -7.44 -2.62
N SER A 57 -18.44 -7.55 -1.90
CA SER A 57 -19.67 -6.81 -2.24
C SER A 57 -19.52 -5.29 -2.11
N ARG A 58 -18.76 -4.83 -1.12
CA ARG A 58 -18.42 -3.40 -0.93
C ARG A 58 -17.55 -2.89 -2.06
N PHE A 59 -16.53 -3.65 -2.44
CA PHE A 59 -15.67 -3.30 -3.57
C PHE A 59 -16.46 -3.29 -4.88
N ARG A 60 -17.27 -4.32 -5.14
CA ARG A 60 -18.07 -4.45 -6.35
C ARG A 60 -19.11 -3.35 -6.51
N SER A 61 -19.75 -2.94 -5.42
CA SER A 61 -20.72 -1.83 -5.45
C SER A 61 -20.04 -0.48 -5.69
N ALA A 62 -18.85 -0.25 -5.13
CA ALA A 62 -18.05 0.94 -5.44
C ALA A 62 -17.53 0.93 -6.89
N GLN A 63 -17.00 -0.20 -7.34
CA GLN A 63 -16.47 -0.37 -8.70
C GLN A 63 -17.55 -0.22 -9.76
N ARG A 64 -18.77 -0.75 -9.54
CA ARG A 64 -19.91 -0.55 -10.46
C ARG A 64 -20.25 0.92 -10.65
N LYS A 65 -20.28 1.70 -9.56
CA LYS A 65 -20.51 3.15 -9.64
C LYS A 65 -19.41 3.83 -10.45
N GLN A 66 -18.16 3.48 -10.20
CA GLN A 66 -17.03 4.02 -10.94
C GLN A 66 -17.08 3.64 -12.43
N GLN A 67 -17.46 2.40 -12.77
CA GLN A 67 -17.64 1.96 -14.15
C GLN A 67 -18.78 2.71 -14.85
N ILE A 68 -19.91 2.94 -14.17
CA ILE A 68 -21.03 3.72 -14.72
C ILE A 68 -20.61 5.17 -14.95
N LEU A 69 -19.94 5.80 -13.98
CA LEU A 69 -19.44 7.18 -14.12
C LEU A 69 -18.41 7.29 -15.25
N PHE A 70 -17.51 6.32 -15.36
CA PHE A 70 -16.52 6.27 -16.43
C PHE A 70 -17.18 6.09 -17.80
N ALA A 71 -18.14 5.16 -17.92
CA ALA A 71 -18.90 4.97 -19.16
C ALA A 71 -19.68 6.23 -19.56
N ALA A 72 -20.35 6.88 -18.60
CA ALA A 72 -21.06 8.14 -18.83
C ALA A 72 -20.09 9.25 -19.30
N PHE A 73 -18.90 9.33 -18.70
CA PHE A 73 -17.87 10.28 -19.12
C PHE A 73 -17.43 10.05 -20.57
N ILE A 74 -17.17 8.80 -20.97
CA ILE A 74 -16.78 8.46 -22.35
C ILE A 74 -17.89 8.80 -23.34
N ILE A 75 -19.15 8.48 -23.02
CA ILE A 75 -20.31 8.82 -23.86
C ILE A 75 -20.41 10.34 -24.01
N LEU A 76 -20.33 11.09 -22.91
CA LEU A 76 -20.37 12.54 -22.93
C LEU A 76 -19.26 13.09 -23.83
N MET A 77 -18.01 12.64 -23.66
CA MET A 77 -16.85 13.02 -24.46
C MET A 77 -17.10 12.80 -25.96
N ALA A 78 -17.57 11.61 -26.33
CA ALA A 78 -17.91 11.30 -27.72
C ALA A 78 -19.00 12.26 -28.22
N LEU A 79 -20.05 12.51 -27.45
CA LEU A 79 -21.15 13.38 -27.82
C LEU A 79 -20.66 14.79 -28.18
N ILE A 80 -19.75 15.38 -27.40
CA ILE A 80 -19.19 16.73 -27.67
C ILE A 80 -18.35 16.78 -28.96
N LEU A 81 -17.62 15.71 -29.29
CA LEU A 81 -16.79 15.65 -30.50
C LEU A 81 -17.60 15.32 -31.75
N PHE A 82 -18.57 14.42 -31.62
CA PHE A 82 -19.36 13.92 -32.73
C PHE A 82 -20.56 14.82 -33.06
N LEU A 83 -21.16 15.54 -32.09
CA LEU A 83 -22.24 16.51 -32.33
C LEU A 83 -21.92 17.51 -33.46
N PRO A 84 -20.84 18.31 -33.37
CA PRO A 84 -20.52 19.29 -34.40
C PRO A 84 -20.13 18.62 -35.73
N SER A 85 -19.52 17.44 -35.66
CA SER A 85 -19.11 16.66 -36.84
C SER A 85 -20.30 16.09 -37.62
N ILE A 86 -21.34 15.63 -36.91
CA ILE A 86 -22.56 15.09 -37.51
C ILE A 86 -23.44 16.22 -38.05
N ILE A 87 -23.65 17.31 -37.29
CA ILE A 87 -24.46 18.46 -37.71
C ILE A 87 -23.89 19.07 -39.01
N LYS A 88 -22.57 19.17 -39.12
CA LYS A 88 -21.89 19.68 -40.31
C LYS A 88 -22.02 18.77 -41.53
N MET A 89 -22.20 17.46 -41.34
CA MET A 89 -22.32 16.50 -42.44
C MET A 89 -23.75 16.30 -42.92
N SER A 90 -24.74 16.71 -42.13
CA SER A 90 -26.17 16.69 -42.47
C SER A 90 -26.69 17.99 -43.11
N GLY A 91 -25.82 18.98 -43.36
CA GLY A 91 -26.16 20.29 -43.93
C GLY A 91 -25.55 20.51 -45.31
#